data_AF-A0A831K7Q5-F1
#
_entry.id   AF-A0A831K7Q5-F1
#
_cell.length_a   1.000
_cell.length_b   1.000
_cell.length_c   1.000
_cell.angle_alpha   90.00
_cell.angle_beta   90.00
_cell.angle_gamma   90.00
#
_symmetry.space_group_name_H-M   'P 1'
#
loop_
_entity.id
_entity.type
_entity.pdbx_description
1 polymer ?
#
loop_
_entity_poly.entity_id
_entity_poly.type
_entity_poly.pdbx_seq_one_letter_code
_entity_poly.pdbx_strand_id
1 'polypeptide(L)'
;MTKRTTRTTVRTFLIGEFSRISDKKIDELVQYITALRLIKGEEEQSVKEQLLKRLVNGEVDKIIASFGKSGKKVLREVRKIMEKPPKKLTWHEAEEIVEAFKYMMFLAPPTHGLRPIGDENIEKGLTGILRPEFVTAVTRSPKVYRGGIPFQVEVGLAFGGELSSGLDILRYANRVPLLFDAGSCVITSSARNIDWKRYRVDDVDRMPLALLVNVVSVHVPYTSTGKQSVASEEEIYEEIRLAVMEVARRLAKYLGGKHRKLYQAKRRKTFEKYVPEVSRALSILTGISEGEIKEMLVTIIEKKFESIEEQAVEAESNA
;
A
#
# COMPACT_ATOMS: atom_id res chain seq x y z
N MET A 1 -23.38 27.69 8.51
CA MET A 1 -23.45 29.07 7.97
C MET A 1 -22.47 29.19 6.81
N THR A 2 -22.95 29.18 5.57
CA THR A 2 -22.10 29.46 4.39
C THR A 2 -21.61 30.90 4.51
N LYS A 3 -20.31 31.11 4.73
CA LYS A 3 -19.73 32.46 4.71
C LYS A 3 -20.09 33.09 3.35
N ARG A 4 -20.89 34.16 3.36
CA ARG A 4 -21.21 34.90 2.14
C ARG A 4 -19.90 35.53 1.66
N THR A 5 -19.30 34.99 0.61
CA THR A 5 -18.11 35.54 -0.02
C THR A 5 -18.40 36.96 -0.53
N THR A 6 -17.55 37.91 -0.15
CA THR A 6 -17.54 39.31 -0.62
C THR A 6 -16.67 39.49 -1.87
N ARG A 7 -16.15 38.40 -2.44
CA ARG A 7 -15.15 38.47 -3.50
C ARG A 7 -15.78 38.80 -4.85
N THR A 8 -15.03 39.59 -5.60
CA THR A 8 -15.49 40.23 -6.83
C THR A 8 -15.44 39.31 -8.04
N THR A 9 -14.52 38.34 -8.08
CA THR A 9 -14.33 37.44 -9.23
C THR A 9 -14.17 35.98 -8.82
N VAL A 10 -14.47 35.05 -9.74
CA VAL A 10 -14.22 33.60 -9.56
C VAL A 10 -12.74 33.33 -9.32
N ARG A 11 -11.84 34.05 -10.02
CA ARG A 11 -10.39 33.98 -9.80
C ARG A 11 -10.03 34.24 -8.33
N THR A 12 -10.43 35.39 -7.78
CA THR A 12 -10.14 35.74 -6.38
C THR A 12 -10.85 34.81 -5.39
N PHE A 13 -12.04 34.31 -5.74
CA PHE A 13 -12.73 33.28 -4.98
C PHE A 13 -11.92 31.98 -4.87
N LEU A 14 -11.40 31.47 -5.98
CA LEU A 14 -10.64 30.23 -5.96
C LEU A 14 -9.33 30.39 -5.16
N ILE A 15 -8.59 31.49 -5.35
CA ILE A 15 -7.31 31.73 -4.65
C ILE A 15 -7.49 31.76 -3.13
N GLY A 16 -8.47 32.52 -2.65
CA GLY A 16 -8.56 32.75 -1.20
C GLY A 16 -9.39 31.71 -0.44
N GLU A 17 -10.19 30.86 -1.10
CA GLU A 17 -10.98 29.81 -0.40
C GLU A 17 -10.22 28.48 -0.41
N PHE A 18 -9.48 28.21 -1.49
CA PHE A 18 -8.72 26.99 -1.61
C PHE A 18 -7.25 27.28 -1.35
N SER A 19 -6.73 26.77 -0.23
CA SER A 19 -5.34 26.98 0.20
C SER A 19 -4.27 26.51 -0.79
N ARG A 20 -4.65 25.71 -1.80
CA ARG A 20 -3.73 25.10 -2.79
C ARG A 20 -3.87 25.69 -4.20
N ILE A 21 -4.67 26.73 -4.37
CA ILE A 21 -4.86 27.39 -5.66
C ILE A 21 -4.07 28.70 -5.65
N SER A 22 -2.99 28.74 -6.42
CA SER A 22 -2.24 29.97 -6.70
C SER A 22 -2.71 30.59 -8.01
N ASP A 23 -2.30 31.84 -8.27
CA ASP A 23 -2.60 32.51 -9.55
C ASP A 23 -2.12 31.70 -10.76
N LYS A 24 -0.92 31.13 -10.68
CA LYS A 24 -0.38 30.24 -11.74
C LYS A 24 -1.27 29.02 -11.97
N LYS A 25 -1.82 28.47 -10.89
CA LYS A 25 -2.70 27.29 -10.96
C LYS A 25 -4.06 27.62 -11.56
N ILE A 26 -4.52 28.86 -11.45
CA ILE A 26 -5.73 29.31 -12.15
C ILE A 26 -5.48 29.48 -13.64
N ASP A 27 -4.31 29.97 -14.03
CA ASP A 27 -3.96 30.05 -15.45
C ASP A 27 -3.89 28.64 -16.07
N GLU A 28 -3.36 27.66 -15.33
CA GLU A 28 -3.39 26.25 -15.69
C GLU A 28 -4.84 25.72 -15.77
N LEU A 29 -5.68 26.01 -14.78
CA LEU A 29 -7.11 25.65 -14.80
C LEU A 29 -7.82 26.17 -16.05
N VAL A 30 -7.55 27.41 -16.44
CA VAL A 30 -8.10 28.00 -17.66
C VAL A 30 -7.65 27.23 -18.90
N GLN A 31 -6.40 26.76 -18.95
CA GLN A 31 -5.89 25.92 -20.05
C GLN A 31 -6.60 24.56 -20.07
N TYR A 32 -6.76 23.89 -18.92
CA TYR A 32 -7.46 22.60 -18.84
C TYR A 32 -8.93 22.71 -19.25
N ILE A 33 -9.66 23.75 -18.81
CA ILE A 33 -11.05 23.99 -19.25
C ILE A 33 -11.11 24.24 -20.76
N THR A 34 -10.15 25.01 -21.30
CA THR A 34 -10.07 25.28 -22.74
C THR A 34 -9.85 23.99 -23.53
N ALA A 35 -8.91 23.15 -23.10
CA ALA A 35 -8.64 21.87 -23.74
C ALA A 35 -9.87 20.94 -23.68
N LEU A 36 -10.56 20.86 -22.54
CA LEU A 36 -11.78 20.06 -22.40
C LEU A 36 -12.90 20.52 -23.34
N ARG A 37 -13.12 21.84 -23.46
CA ARG A 37 -14.10 22.39 -24.41
C ARG A 37 -13.78 22.02 -25.86
N LEU A 38 -12.51 22.09 -26.25
CA LEU A 38 -12.06 21.71 -27.59
C LEU A 38 -12.26 20.21 -27.85
N ILE A 39 -11.90 19.36 -26.88
CA ILE A 39 -12.08 17.90 -26.98
C ILE A 39 -13.57 17.53 -27.09
N LYS A 40 -14.44 18.18 -26.33
CA LYS A 40 -15.90 17.94 -26.41
C LYS A 40 -16.49 18.35 -27.75
N GLY A 41 -15.90 19.35 -28.42
CA GLY A 41 -16.34 19.84 -29.73
C GLY A 41 -15.92 18.98 -30.92
N GLU A 42 -15.03 18.01 -30.74
CA GLU A 42 -14.67 17.05 -31.79
C GLU A 42 -15.82 16.08 -32.07
N GLU A 43 -15.93 15.56 -33.29
CA GLU A 43 -16.96 14.56 -33.64
C GLU A 43 -16.41 13.13 -33.59
N GLU A 44 -15.14 12.93 -33.91
CA GLU A 44 -14.50 11.60 -33.94
C GLU A 44 -14.13 11.07 -32.55
N GLN A 45 -14.65 9.90 -32.21
CA GLN A 45 -14.47 9.28 -30.90
C GLN A 45 -13.04 8.75 -30.67
N SER A 46 -12.37 8.29 -31.72
CA SER A 46 -10.96 7.86 -31.69
C SER A 46 -10.02 9.01 -31.33
N VAL A 47 -10.22 10.19 -31.94
CA VAL A 47 -9.43 11.40 -31.69
C VAL A 47 -9.69 11.92 -30.27
N LYS A 48 -10.94 11.88 -29.79
CA LYS A 48 -11.28 12.24 -28.41
C LYS A 48 -10.49 11.44 -27.39
N GLU A 49 -10.45 10.12 -27.53
CA GLU A 49 -9.71 9.25 -26.60
C GLU A 49 -8.20 9.54 -26.63
N GLN A 50 -7.63 9.79 -27.80
CA GLN A 50 -6.23 10.15 -27.94
C GLN A 50 -5.92 11.50 -27.27
N LEU A 51 -6.75 12.52 -27.49
CA LEU A 51 -6.59 13.83 -26.88
C LEU A 51 -6.79 13.78 -25.36
N LEU A 52 -7.72 12.96 -24.86
CA LEU A 52 -7.95 12.78 -23.43
C LEU A 52 -6.75 12.09 -22.75
N LYS A 53 -6.15 11.08 -23.40
CA LYS A 53 -4.89 10.48 -22.92
C LYS A 53 -3.76 11.51 -22.86
N ARG A 54 -3.65 12.40 -23.84
CA ARG A 54 -2.66 13.49 -23.84
C ARG A 54 -2.92 14.55 -22.77
N LEU A 55 -4.19 14.82 -22.46
CA LEU A 55 -4.60 15.72 -21.38
C LEU A 55 -4.17 15.16 -20.01
N VAL A 56 -4.38 13.87 -19.77
CA VAL A 56 -3.96 13.18 -18.54
C VAL A 56 -2.44 13.22 -18.37
N ASN A 57 -1.70 13.11 -19.47
CA ASN A 57 -0.23 13.24 -19.46
C ASN A 57 0.28 14.69 -19.28
N GLY A 58 -0.62 15.68 -19.18
CA GLY A 58 -0.26 17.08 -18.95
C GLY A 58 0.16 17.86 -20.20
N GLU A 59 -0.07 17.37 -21.42
CA GLU A 59 0.31 18.06 -22.66
C GLU A 59 -0.68 19.16 -23.09
N VAL A 60 -1.22 19.94 -22.15
CA VAL A 60 -2.34 20.86 -22.39
C VAL A 60 -1.99 21.96 -23.39
N ASP A 61 -0.79 22.52 -23.32
CA ASP A 61 -0.33 23.57 -24.23
C ASP A 61 -0.26 23.09 -25.68
N LYS A 62 0.20 21.85 -25.89
CA LYS A 62 0.28 21.25 -27.24
C LYS A 62 -1.10 21.00 -27.82
N ILE A 63 -2.05 20.59 -26.99
CA ILE A 63 -3.45 20.42 -27.40
C ILE A 63 -4.01 21.77 -27.84
N ILE A 64 -3.91 22.82 -27.01
CA ILE A 64 -4.46 24.14 -27.40
C ILE A 64 -3.79 24.66 -28.69
N ALA A 65 -2.49 24.40 -28.88
CA ALA A 65 -1.76 24.79 -30.08
C ALA A 65 -2.26 24.07 -31.35
N SER A 66 -2.65 22.79 -31.28
CA SER A 66 -3.13 22.04 -32.46
C SER A 66 -4.42 22.61 -33.04
N PHE A 67 -5.25 23.25 -32.21
CA PHE A 67 -6.50 23.91 -32.62
C PHE A 67 -6.30 25.36 -33.13
N GLY A 68 -5.07 25.87 -33.13
CA GLY A 68 -4.70 27.16 -33.74
C GLY A 68 -5.57 28.35 -33.34
N LYS A 69 -6.27 28.96 -34.31
CA LYS A 69 -7.12 30.15 -34.10
C LYS A 69 -8.35 29.86 -33.24
N SER A 70 -8.93 28.65 -33.35
CA SER A 70 -10.10 28.24 -32.57
C SER A 70 -9.73 28.14 -31.08
N GLY A 71 -8.59 27.51 -30.76
CA GLY A 71 -8.09 27.40 -29.40
C GLY A 71 -7.87 28.77 -28.73
N LYS A 72 -7.29 29.75 -29.45
CA LYS A 72 -7.12 31.13 -28.95
C LYS A 72 -8.44 31.88 -28.72
N LYS A 73 -9.52 31.50 -29.42
CA LYS A 73 -10.85 32.08 -29.21
C LYS A 73 -11.47 31.52 -27.93
N VAL A 74 -11.50 30.19 -27.80
CA VAL A 74 -12.04 29.50 -26.62
C VAL A 74 -11.28 29.89 -25.36
N LEU A 75 -9.96 30.03 -25.42
CA LEU A 75 -9.15 30.48 -24.28
C LEU A 75 -9.57 31.87 -23.77
N ARG A 76 -9.91 32.80 -24.67
CA ARG A 76 -10.39 34.14 -24.31
C ARG A 76 -11.78 34.08 -23.69
N GLU A 77 -12.64 33.17 -24.14
CA GLU A 77 -13.97 32.98 -23.56
C GLU A 77 -13.89 32.39 -22.15
N VAL A 78 -13.04 31.39 -21.93
CA VAL A 78 -12.84 30.78 -20.61
C VAL A 78 -12.23 31.77 -19.61
N ARG A 79 -11.29 32.63 -20.04
CA ARG A 79 -10.75 33.69 -19.17
C ARG A 79 -11.84 34.62 -18.63
N LYS A 80 -12.84 34.96 -19.45
CA LYS A 80 -13.97 35.79 -19.01
C LYS A 80 -14.78 35.12 -17.91
N ILE A 81 -14.88 33.79 -17.89
CA ILE A 81 -15.58 33.05 -16.83
C ILE A 81 -14.90 33.29 -15.48
N MET A 82 -13.57 33.30 -15.44
CA MET A 82 -12.80 33.55 -14.22
C MET A 82 -12.94 34.99 -13.69
N GLU A 83 -13.32 35.93 -14.54
CA GLU A 83 -13.56 37.34 -14.20
C GLU A 83 -15.00 37.61 -13.74
N LYS A 84 -15.95 36.69 -13.98
CA LYS A 84 -17.32 36.85 -13.51
C LYS A 84 -17.39 36.83 -11.99
N PRO A 85 -18.39 37.49 -11.36
CA PRO A 85 -18.65 37.29 -9.95
C PRO A 85 -19.20 35.88 -9.71
N PRO A 86 -18.77 35.17 -8.64
CA PRO A 86 -19.16 33.77 -8.39
C PRO A 86 -20.67 33.53 -8.35
N LYS A 87 -21.44 34.53 -7.89
CA LYS A 87 -22.91 34.48 -7.80
C LYS A 87 -23.61 34.43 -9.16
N LYS A 88 -22.95 34.87 -10.24
CA LYS A 88 -23.51 34.89 -11.60
C LYS A 88 -22.98 33.73 -12.46
N LEU A 89 -22.26 32.78 -11.87
CA LEU A 89 -21.77 31.61 -12.57
C LEU A 89 -22.95 30.69 -12.91
N THR A 90 -23.01 30.20 -14.15
CA THR A 90 -24.02 29.22 -14.54
C THR A 90 -23.62 27.82 -14.07
N TRP A 91 -24.59 26.91 -13.94
CA TRP A 91 -24.32 25.52 -13.59
C TRP A 91 -23.35 24.84 -14.55
N HIS A 92 -23.52 25.08 -15.86
CA HIS A 92 -22.63 24.53 -16.87
C HIS A 92 -21.19 25.04 -16.74
N GLU A 93 -21.00 26.34 -16.49
CA GLU A 93 -19.67 26.91 -16.25
C GLU A 93 -19.04 26.37 -14.96
N ALA A 94 -19.84 26.07 -13.94
CA ALA A 94 -19.37 25.45 -12.71
C ALA A 94 -18.93 23.98 -12.92
N GLU A 95 -19.70 23.20 -13.67
CA GLU A 95 -19.37 21.82 -14.02
C GLU A 95 -18.04 21.72 -14.78
N GLU A 96 -17.79 22.62 -15.73
CA GLU A 96 -16.52 22.67 -16.47
C GLU A 96 -15.31 22.89 -15.56
N ILE A 97 -15.45 23.76 -14.54
CA ILE A 97 -14.39 23.99 -13.56
C ILE A 97 -14.14 22.72 -12.73
N VAL A 98 -15.20 22.06 -12.26
CA VAL A 98 -15.11 20.84 -11.45
C VAL A 98 -14.52 19.68 -12.26
N GLU A 99 -14.89 19.56 -13.53
CA GLU A 99 -14.35 18.54 -14.42
C GLU A 99 -12.87 18.77 -14.69
N ALA A 100 -12.45 20.01 -14.92
CA ALA A 100 -11.04 20.35 -15.08
C ALA A 100 -10.20 20.00 -13.84
N PHE A 101 -10.74 20.17 -12.63
CA PHE A 101 -10.04 19.77 -11.40
C PHE A 101 -9.69 18.27 -11.32
N LYS A 102 -10.43 17.39 -12.02
CA LYS A 102 -10.12 15.96 -12.02
C LYS A 102 -8.82 15.63 -12.76
N TYR A 103 -8.45 16.46 -13.74
CA TYR A 103 -7.26 16.24 -14.58
C TYR A 103 -6.05 17.07 -14.14
N MET A 104 -6.26 18.03 -13.25
CA MET A 104 -5.20 18.87 -12.72
C MET A 104 -4.45 18.20 -11.57
N MET A 105 -3.14 18.37 -11.57
CA MET A 105 -2.29 17.91 -10.47
C MET A 105 -2.25 18.93 -9.34
N PHE A 106 -2.72 18.54 -8.17
CA PHE A 106 -2.66 19.34 -6.94
C PHE A 106 -1.58 18.84 -5.99
N LEU A 107 -1.07 19.74 -5.15
CA LEU A 107 -0.26 19.37 -4.00
C LEU A 107 -1.11 18.55 -3.02
N ALA A 108 -0.48 17.55 -2.39
CA ALA A 108 -1.14 16.74 -1.39
C ALA A 108 -1.70 17.63 -0.24
N PRO A 109 -2.90 17.31 0.28
CA PRO A 109 -3.43 17.92 1.47
C PRO A 109 -2.57 17.61 2.70
N PRO A 110 -2.59 18.48 3.71
CA PRO A 110 -1.81 18.27 4.90
C PRO A 110 -2.44 17.11 5.68
N THR A 111 -1.56 16.32 6.28
CA THR A 111 -1.90 15.03 6.89
C THR A 111 -2.06 15.11 8.40
N HIS A 112 -1.90 16.31 8.99
CA HIS A 112 -1.96 16.55 10.44
C HIS A 112 -3.31 16.17 11.09
N GLY A 113 -4.38 16.03 10.29
CA GLY A 113 -5.68 15.59 10.78
C GLY A 113 -5.79 14.07 10.97
N LEU A 114 -4.85 13.28 10.44
CA LEU A 114 -4.87 11.82 10.56
C LEU A 114 -4.26 11.40 11.90
N ARG A 115 -4.90 10.43 12.55
CA ARG A 115 -4.48 9.90 13.85
C ARG A 115 -4.27 8.37 13.76
N PRO A 116 -3.13 7.91 13.23
CA PRO A 116 -2.75 6.50 13.23
C PRO A 116 -2.67 5.91 14.65
N ILE A 117 -2.70 4.59 14.77
CA ILE A 117 -2.44 3.83 16.00
C ILE A 117 -0.92 3.78 16.27
N GLY A 118 -0.12 3.58 15.22
CA GLY A 118 1.32 3.43 15.24
C GLY A 118 1.79 1.99 15.33
N ASP A 119 2.95 1.71 14.73
CA ASP A 119 3.52 0.36 14.58
C ASP A 119 3.72 -0.35 15.91
N GLU A 120 4.37 0.34 16.86
CA GLU A 120 4.67 -0.21 18.18
C GLU A 120 3.39 -0.59 18.96
N ASN A 121 2.33 0.20 18.82
CA ASN A 121 1.08 -0.05 19.52
C ASN A 121 0.31 -1.20 18.89
N ILE A 122 0.34 -1.33 17.57
CA ILE A 122 -0.24 -2.47 16.86
C ILE A 122 0.49 -3.75 17.25
N GLU A 123 1.83 -3.74 17.27
CA GLU A 123 2.64 -4.89 17.68
C GLU A 123 2.33 -5.31 19.12
N LYS A 124 2.34 -4.37 20.07
CA LYS A 124 1.97 -4.64 21.48
C LYS A 124 0.55 -5.21 21.60
N GLY A 125 -0.41 -4.67 20.85
CA GLY A 125 -1.79 -5.14 20.86
C GLY A 125 -1.92 -6.57 20.34
N LEU A 126 -1.30 -6.88 19.21
CA LEU A 126 -1.31 -8.22 18.64
C LEU A 126 -0.58 -9.23 19.54
N THR A 127 0.57 -8.86 20.12
CA THR A 127 1.31 -9.73 21.05
C THR A 127 0.49 -10.04 22.30
N GLY A 128 -0.15 -9.03 22.90
CA GLY A 128 -0.90 -9.19 24.15
C GLY A 128 -2.16 -10.06 23.99
N ILE A 129 -2.85 -9.96 22.84
CA ILE A 129 -4.13 -10.64 22.61
C ILE A 129 -3.92 -12.03 22.00
N LEU A 130 -3.10 -12.13 20.96
CA LEU A 130 -3.02 -13.36 20.14
C LEU A 130 -1.84 -14.26 20.50
N ARG A 131 -0.88 -13.78 21.31
CA ARG A 131 0.35 -14.51 21.69
C ARG A 131 1.03 -15.22 20.50
N PRO A 132 1.36 -14.48 19.42
CA PRO A 132 1.99 -15.06 18.25
C PRO A 132 3.46 -15.40 18.51
N GLU A 133 4.02 -16.23 17.65
CA GLU A 133 5.46 -16.52 17.60
C GLU A 133 6.24 -15.35 16.97
N PHE A 134 5.62 -14.68 15.99
CA PHE A 134 6.19 -13.53 15.28
C PHE A 134 5.13 -12.45 15.08
N VAL A 135 5.51 -11.19 15.28
CA VAL A 135 4.66 -10.02 15.04
C VAL A 135 5.46 -8.95 14.30
N THR A 136 4.80 -8.22 13.40
CA THR A 136 5.34 -6.99 12.83
C THR A 136 4.22 -6.05 12.40
N ALA A 137 4.44 -4.74 12.47
CA ALA A 137 3.51 -3.76 11.93
C ALA A 137 4.20 -2.71 11.05
N VAL A 138 3.40 -2.05 10.21
CA VAL A 138 3.83 -0.93 9.38
C VAL A 138 2.73 0.13 9.24
N THR A 139 3.14 1.38 9.39
CA THR A 139 2.31 2.57 9.25
C THR A 139 2.86 3.31 8.04
N ARG A 140 2.14 3.24 6.92
CA ARG A 140 2.63 3.84 5.68
C ARG A 140 2.48 5.35 5.70
N SER A 141 3.23 6.02 4.83
CA SER A 141 3.04 7.46 4.59
C SER A 141 1.62 7.74 4.07
N PRO A 142 0.96 8.82 4.50
CA PRO A 142 -0.39 9.15 4.02
C PRO A 142 -0.45 9.38 2.50
N LYS A 143 -1.58 9.01 1.91
CA LYS A 143 -1.94 9.16 0.51
C LYS A 143 -3.25 9.92 0.37
N VAL A 144 -3.66 10.18 -0.87
CA VAL A 144 -4.96 10.78 -1.19
C VAL A 144 -5.77 9.88 -2.10
N TYR A 145 -7.07 9.88 -1.91
CA TYR A 145 -8.02 9.27 -2.82
C TYR A 145 -9.06 10.31 -3.26
N ARG A 146 -9.71 10.10 -4.41
CA ARG A 146 -10.68 11.04 -5.01
C ARG A 146 -10.13 12.48 -5.15
N GLY A 147 -8.84 12.60 -5.45
CA GLY A 147 -8.18 13.88 -5.76
C GLY A 147 -8.03 14.86 -4.58
N GLY A 148 -8.27 14.45 -3.33
CA GLY A 148 -8.07 15.39 -2.22
C GLY A 148 -8.38 14.92 -0.80
N ILE A 149 -8.88 13.70 -0.59
CA ILE A 149 -9.18 13.21 0.75
C ILE A 149 -7.95 12.44 1.26
N PRO A 150 -7.26 12.93 2.31
CA PRO A 150 -6.10 12.23 2.86
C PRO A 150 -6.53 10.97 3.60
N PHE A 151 -5.81 9.89 3.36
CA PHE A 151 -5.93 8.63 4.08
C PHE A 151 -4.56 8.04 4.38
N GLN A 152 -4.51 7.12 5.34
CA GLN A 152 -3.31 6.40 5.74
C GLN A 152 -3.69 4.96 6.07
N VAL A 153 -2.82 4.02 5.73
CA VAL A 153 -3.04 2.60 5.98
C VAL A 153 -1.99 2.09 6.96
N GLU A 154 -2.47 1.37 7.97
CA GLU A 154 -1.63 0.65 8.92
C GLU A 154 -1.93 -0.84 8.80
N VAL A 155 -0.89 -1.65 8.80
CA VAL A 155 -1.02 -3.11 8.71
C VAL A 155 -0.20 -3.75 9.81
N GLY A 156 -0.80 -4.66 10.55
CA GLY A 156 -0.12 -5.57 11.48
C GLY A 156 -0.25 -7.00 11.01
N LEU A 157 0.82 -7.79 11.15
CA LEU A 157 0.85 -9.21 10.84
C LEU A 157 1.34 -9.98 12.06
N ALA A 158 0.61 -11.03 12.42
CA ALA A 158 0.97 -11.98 13.45
C ALA A 158 0.98 -13.40 12.88
N PHE A 159 1.95 -14.21 13.30
CA PHE A 159 2.15 -15.57 12.81
C PHE A 159 2.50 -16.55 13.95
N GLY A 160 1.95 -17.76 13.88
CA GLY A 160 2.30 -18.86 14.80
C GLY A 160 1.68 -18.74 16.19
N GLY A 161 2.23 -19.44 17.19
CA GLY A 161 1.73 -19.37 18.57
C GLY A 161 0.35 -20.01 18.76
N GLU A 162 -0.53 -19.32 19.49
CA GLU A 162 -1.90 -19.77 19.81
C GLU A 162 -2.93 -19.42 18.71
N LEU A 163 -2.49 -18.90 17.56
CA LEU A 163 -3.39 -18.54 16.46
C LEU A 163 -4.06 -19.78 15.82
N SER A 164 -5.32 -19.63 15.43
CA SER A 164 -6.04 -20.63 14.64
C SER A 164 -5.45 -20.77 13.24
N SER A 165 -5.58 -21.96 12.64
CA SER A 165 -5.22 -22.18 11.24
C SER A 165 -6.06 -21.31 10.31
N GLY A 166 -5.40 -20.68 9.34
CA GLY A 166 -6.04 -19.82 8.35
C GLY A 166 -5.64 -18.36 8.50
N LEU A 167 -5.97 -17.58 7.48
CA LEU A 167 -5.78 -16.13 7.50
C LEU A 167 -7.01 -15.45 8.12
N ASP A 168 -6.85 -15.03 9.37
CA ASP A 168 -7.81 -14.16 10.04
C ASP A 168 -7.53 -12.69 9.70
N ILE A 169 -8.57 -11.94 9.31
CA ILE A 169 -8.44 -10.56 8.84
C ILE A 169 -9.18 -9.62 9.80
N LEU A 170 -8.42 -8.92 10.63
CA LEU A 170 -8.92 -7.94 11.58
C LEU A 170 -9.03 -6.57 10.90
N ARG A 171 -10.26 -6.19 10.55
CA ARG A 171 -10.55 -4.98 9.78
C ARG A 171 -10.86 -3.80 10.69
N TYR A 172 -10.20 -2.68 10.47
CA TYR A 172 -10.42 -1.43 11.20
C TYR A 172 -10.56 -0.24 10.25
N ALA A 173 -11.41 0.71 10.66
CA ALA A 173 -11.49 2.02 10.03
C ALA A 173 -11.52 3.09 11.13
N ASN A 174 -10.59 4.05 11.09
CA ASN A 174 -10.46 5.08 12.12
C ASN A 174 -10.46 4.52 13.55
N ARG A 175 -9.74 3.41 13.78
CA ARG A 175 -9.63 2.70 15.09
C ARG A 175 -10.92 2.00 15.55
N VAL A 176 -11.95 1.94 14.70
CA VAL A 176 -13.19 1.21 14.97
C VAL A 176 -13.14 -0.15 14.27
N PRO A 177 -13.37 -1.27 14.98
CA PRO A 177 -13.40 -2.59 14.37
C PRO A 177 -14.63 -2.74 13.47
N LEU A 178 -14.42 -3.35 12.30
CA LEU A 178 -15.46 -3.66 11.32
C LEU A 178 -15.78 -5.15 11.39
N LEU A 179 -16.93 -5.49 11.98
CA LEU A 179 -17.27 -6.89 12.28
C LEU A 179 -18.02 -7.55 11.12
N PHE A 180 -18.94 -6.84 10.47
CA PHE A 180 -19.83 -7.41 9.45
C PHE A 180 -19.39 -7.10 8.02
N ASP A 181 -20.03 -7.72 7.04
CA ASP A 181 -19.82 -7.49 5.60
C ASP A 181 -18.37 -7.65 5.13
N ALA A 182 -17.68 -8.67 5.63
CA ALA A 182 -16.29 -8.95 5.25
C ALA A 182 -16.14 -9.22 3.74
N GLY A 183 -17.14 -9.81 3.08
CA GLY A 183 -17.07 -10.15 1.66
C GLY A 183 -17.02 -8.96 0.70
N SER A 184 -17.66 -7.83 1.04
CA SER A 184 -17.70 -6.62 0.20
C SER A 184 -16.63 -5.60 0.56
N CYS A 185 -15.81 -5.88 1.58
CA CYS A 185 -14.83 -4.94 2.11
C CYS A 185 -13.55 -4.93 1.26
N VAL A 186 -13.11 -3.72 0.88
CA VAL A 186 -11.84 -3.54 0.14
C VAL A 186 -10.64 -4.12 0.88
N ILE A 187 -10.65 -4.10 2.22
CA ILE A 187 -9.59 -4.67 3.05
C ILE A 187 -9.46 -6.17 2.80
N THR A 188 -10.58 -6.90 2.84
CA THR A 188 -10.61 -8.35 2.64
C THR A 188 -10.20 -8.72 1.22
N SER A 189 -10.73 -7.99 0.22
CA SER A 189 -10.39 -8.26 -1.18
C SER A 189 -8.90 -7.99 -1.45
N SER A 190 -8.35 -6.91 -0.90
CA SER A 190 -6.92 -6.57 -1.04
C SER A 190 -6.02 -7.61 -0.40
N ALA A 191 -6.33 -8.04 0.83
CA ALA A 191 -5.53 -9.03 1.57
C ALA A 191 -5.55 -10.43 0.91
N ARG A 192 -6.70 -10.85 0.39
CA ARG A 192 -6.84 -12.14 -0.30
C ARG A 192 -6.21 -12.16 -1.70
N ASN A 193 -6.13 -11.02 -2.38
CA ASN A 193 -5.53 -10.93 -3.73
C ASN A 193 -3.99 -11.00 -3.72
N ILE A 194 -3.35 -11.21 -2.56
CA ILE A 194 -1.90 -11.27 -2.46
C ILE A 194 -1.41 -12.70 -2.73
N ASP A 195 -0.33 -12.81 -3.52
CA ASP A 195 0.35 -14.08 -3.77
C ASP A 195 1.26 -14.43 -2.58
N TRP A 196 0.65 -15.00 -1.54
CA TRP A 196 1.31 -15.38 -0.28
C TRP A 196 2.43 -16.42 -0.46
N LYS A 197 2.38 -17.23 -1.53
CA LYS A 197 3.42 -18.22 -1.85
C LYS A 197 4.78 -17.57 -2.06
N ARG A 198 4.81 -16.38 -2.67
CA ARG A 198 6.06 -15.60 -2.85
C ARG A 198 6.72 -15.24 -1.52
N TYR A 199 5.93 -15.18 -0.45
CA TYR A 199 6.38 -14.85 0.89
C TYR A 199 6.59 -16.09 1.78
N ARG A 200 6.77 -17.27 1.17
CA ARG A 200 7.01 -18.56 1.85
C ARG A 200 5.82 -19.05 2.68
N VAL A 201 4.61 -18.60 2.31
CA VAL A 201 3.34 -19.06 2.88
C VAL A 201 2.62 -19.88 1.80
N ASP A 202 2.82 -21.20 1.83
CA ASP A 202 2.36 -22.10 0.77
C ASP A 202 0.84 -22.30 0.78
N ASP A 203 0.26 -22.45 1.97
CA ASP A 203 -1.17 -22.65 2.20
C ASP A 203 -1.69 -21.68 3.26
N VAL A 204 -2.38 -20.64 2.79
CA VAL A 204 -2.91 -19.54 3.60
C VAL A 204 -4.03 -20.02 4.52
N ASP A 205 -4.80 -21.03 4.12
CA ASP A 205 -5.94 -21.54 4.88
C ASP A 205 -5.51 -22.47 6.02
N ARG A 206 -4.28 -22.99 5.96
CA ARG A 206 -3.71 -23.85 7.01
C ARG A 206 -2.72 -23.15 7.91
N MET A 207 -2.05 -22.11 7.44
CA MET A 207 -1.04 -21.41 8.23
C MET A 207 -1.70 -20.48 9.26
N PRO A 208 -1.22 -20.44 10.52
CA PRO A 208 -1.78 -19.61 11.56
C PRO A 208 -1.35 -18.15 11.37
N LEU A 209 -2.18 -17.36 10.70
CA LEU A 209 -1.90 -15.98 10.31
C LEU A 209 -3.04 -15.06 10.74
N ALA A 210 -2.71 -13.95 11.38
CA ALA A 210 -3.65 -12.86 11.61
C ALA A 210 -3.12 -11.58 10.98
N LEU A 211 -3.98 -10.91 10.22
CA LEU A 211 -3.68 -9.67 9.52
C LEU A 211 -4.62 -8.57 9.99
N LEU A 212 -4.07 -7.59 10.70
CA LEU A 212 -4.77 -6.37 11.07
C LEU A 212 -4.56 -5.33 9.98
N VAL A 213 -5.64 -4.71 9.50
CA VAL A 213 -5.56 -3.58 8.57
C VAL A 213 -6.45 -2.46 9.08
N ASN A 214 -5.86 -1.29 9.33
CA ASN A 214 -6.56 -0.08 9.75
C ASN A 214 -6.46 0.99 8.65
N VAL A 215 -7.63 1.44 8.17
CA VAL A 215 -7.73 2.57 7.24
C VAL A 215 -8.09 3.83 8.03
N VAL A 216 -7.20 4.81 8.04
CA VAL A 216 -7.38 6.09 8.73
C VAL A 216 -7.64 7.18 7.71
N SER A 217 -8.77 7.88 7.82
CA SER A 217 -9.12 8.99 6.91
C SER A 217 -10.06 9.97 7.59
N VAL A 218 -10.04 11.23 7.16
CA VAL A 218 -11.07 12.22 7.57
C VAL A 218 -12.48 11.82 7.13
N HIS A 219 -12.56 11.10 6.02
CA HIS A 219 -13.80 10.54 5.48
C HIS A 219 -13.47 9.15 4.96
N VAL A 220 -13.97 8.10 5.63
CA VAL A 220 -13.80 6.73 5.16
C VAL A 220 -14.95 6.41 4.19
N PRO A 221 -14.68 5.91 2.97
CA PRO A 221 -15.73 5.56 2.03
C PRO A 221 -16.37 4.24 2.45
N TYR A 222 -17.56 4.29 3.05
CA TYR A 222 -18.32 3.08 3.42
C TYR A 222 -19.27 2.67 2.29
N THR A 223 -19.49 1.37 2.13
CA THR A 223 -20.45 0.81 1.16
C THR A 223 -21.91 1.06 1.57
N SER A 224 -22.20 0.97 2.87
CA SER A 224 -23.53 1.10 3.45
C SER A 224 -23.57 2.14 4.58
N THR A 225 -24.77 2.62 4.91
CA THR A 225 -25.01 3.54 6.02
C THR A 225 -24.61 2.97 7.39
N GLY A 226 -24.58 1.64 7.51
CA GLY A 226 -24.16 0.93 8.73
C GLY A 226 -22.66 0.99 9.01
N LYS A 227 -21.85 1.50 8.07
CA LYS A 227 -20.39 1.68 8.21
C LYS A 227 -19.63 0.40 8.58
N GLN A 228 -20.06 -0.74 8.03
CA GLN A 228 -19.48 -2.06 8.34
C GLN A 228 -18.42 -2.52 7.32
N SER A 229 -18.41 -1.97 6.11
CA SER A 229 -17.38 -2.27 5.12
C SER A 229 -16.94 -1.03 4.35
N VAL A 230 -15.64 -0.96 4.07
CA VAL A 230 -15.01 0.09 3.27
C VAL A 230 -15.18 -0.26 1.79
N ALA A 231 -15.60 0.73 1.01
CA ALA A 231 -15.84 0.62 -0.42
C ALA A 231 -14.53 0.44 -1.22
N SER A 232 -14.66 -0.19 -2.38
CA SER A 232 -13.56 -0.48 -3.29
C SER A 232 -13.18 0.76 -4.10
N GLU A 233 -12.38 1.64 -3.50
CA GLU A 233 -11.65 2.70 -4.22
C GLU A 233 -10.26 2.17 -4.62
N GLU A 234 -9.84 2.41 -5.86
CA GLU A 234 -8.59 1.87 -6.41
C GLU A 234 -7.36 2.33 -5.63
N GLU A 235 -7.28 3.62 -5.27
CA GLU A 235 -6.13 4.17 -4.55
C GLU A 235 -5.98 3.56 -3.15
N ILE A 236 -7.11 3.26 -2.50
CA ILE A 236 -7.12 2.61 -1.17
C ILE A 236 -6.74 1.14 -1.32
N TYR A 237 -7.30 0.45 -2.33
CA TYR A 237 -7.01 -0.96 -2.61
C TYR A 237 -5.51 -1.19 -2.86
N GLU A 238 -4.90 -0.37 -3.71
CA GLU A 238 -3.47 -0.47 -4.03
C GLU A 238 -2.60 -0.18 -2.81
N GLU A 239 -2.91 0.85 -2.02
CA GLU A 239 -2.11 1.20 -0.84
C GLU A 239 -2.20 0.11 0.24
N ILE A 240 -3.38 -0.50 0.45
CA ILE A 240 -3.53 -1.66 1.35
C ILE A 240 -2.66 -2.82 0.85
N ARG A 241 -2.73 -3.14 -0.45
CA ARG A 241 -1.94 -4.22 -1.03
C ARG A 241 -0.44 -3.99 -0.82
N LEU A 242 0.05 -2.77 -1.05
CA LEU A 242 1.46 -2.42 -0.82
C LEU A 242 1.86 -2.54 0.66
N ALA A 243 0.99 -2.13 1.58
CA ALA A 243 1.22 -2.27 3.02
C ALA A 243 1.31 -3.74 3.46
N VAL A 244 0.40 -4.58 2.99
CA VAL A 244 0.42 -6.02 3.31
C VAL A 244 1.65 -6.70 2.71
N MET A 245 2.07 -6.33 1.49
CA MET A 245 3.31 -6.83 0.90
C MET A 245 4.56 -6.46 1.70
N GLU A 246 4.56 -5.32 2.37
CA GLU A 246 5.67 -4.89 3.21
C GLU A 246 5.83 -5.76 4.46
N VAL A 247 4.74 -6.03 5.19
CA VAL A 247 4.77 -6.94 6.34
C VAL A 247 5.01 -8.40 5.90
N ALA A 248 4.49 -8.81 4.75
CA ALA A 248 4.71 -10.15 4.21
C ALA A 248 6.19 -10.41 3.84
N ARG A 249 6.92 -9.39 3.38
CA ARG A 249 8.39 -9.49 3.16
C ARG A 249 9.14 -9.72 4.48
N ARG A 250 8.75 -9.05 5.56
CA ARG A 250 9.33 -9.26 6.90
C ARG A 250 9.04 -10.66 7.41
N LEU A 251 7.82 -11.15 7.23
CA LEU A 251 7.45 -12.54 7.53
C LEU A 251 8.29 -13.55 6.73
N ALA A 252 8.53 -13.30 5.44
CA ALA A 252 9.34 -14.18 4.61
C ALA A 252 10.79 -14.30 5.10
N LYS A 253 11.38 -13.20 5.63
CA LYS A 253 12.70 -13.22 6.29
C LYS A 253 12.67 -14.14 7.52
N TYR A 254 11.65 -13.99 8.36
CA TYR A 254 11.44 -14.83 9.56
C TYR A 254 11.29 -16.32 9.22
N LEU A 255 10.36 -16.66 8.32
CA LEU A 255 10.13 -18.04 7.87
C LEU A 255 11.37 -18.64 7.21
N GLY A 256 12.13 -17.83 6.48
CA GLY A 256 13.40 -18.27 5.91
C GLY A 256 14.43 -18.66 6.95
N GLY A 257 14.56 -17.86 8.02
CA GLY A 257 15.40 -18.21 9.17
C GLY A 257 14.94 -19.51 9.85
N LYS A 258 13.63 -19.65 10.08
CA LYS A 258 13.04 -20.85 10.69
C LYS A 258 13.27 -22.11 9.86
N HIS A 259 13.05 -22.04 8.55
CA HIS A 259 13.31 -23.17 7.64
C HIS A 259 14.78 -23.55 7.58
N ARG A 260 15.69 -22.56 7.60
CA ARG A 260 17.15 -22.80 7.64
C ARG A 260 17.55 -23.53 8.93
N LYS A 261 17.07 -23.08 10.09
CA LYS A 261 17.32 -23.71 11.40
C LYS A 261 16.79 -25.16 11.42
N LEU A 262 15.57 -25.39 10.95
CA LEU A 262 14.99 -26.74 10.83
C LEU A 262 15.78 -27.65 9.89
N TYR A 263 16.24 -27.13 8.75
CA TYR A 263 17.04 -27.89 7.80
C TYR A 263 18.39 -28.30 8.39
N GLN A 264 19.06 -27.39 9.10
CA GLN A 264 20.33 -27.68 9.78
C GLN A 264 20.16 -28.75 10.86
N ALA A 265 19.12 -28.66 11.69
CA ALA A 265 18.82 -29.67 12.70
C ALA A 265 18.54 -31.06 12.07
N LYS A 266 17.76 -31.11 10.99
CA LYS A 266 17.52 -32.36 10.24
C LYS A 266 18.83 -32.92 9.67
N ARG A 267 19.67 -32.08 9.08
CA ARG A 267 20.95 -32.47 8.50
C ARG A 267 21.92 -33.01 9.56
N ARG A 268 22.00 -32.38 10.73
CA ARG A 268 22.76 -32.87 11.88
C ARG A 268 22.31 -34.26 12.30
N LYS A 269 21.00 -34.43 12.52
CA LYS A 269 20.40 -35.74 12.88
C LYS A 269 20.65 -36.81 11.81
N THR A 270 20.63 -36.43 10.53
CA THR A 270 20.98 -37.35 9.44
C THR A 270 22.44 -37.77 9.51
N PHE A 271 23.38 -36.85 9.72
CA PHE A 271 24.79 -37.20 9.88
C PHE A 271 25.04 -38.11 11.08
N GLU A 272 24.46 -37.79 12.24
CA GLU A 272 24.56 -38.63 13.45
C GLU A 272 24.12 -40.08 13.21
N LYS A 273 23.10 -40.31 12.36
CA LYS A 273 22.65 -41.66 11.97
C LYS A 273 23.67 -42.41 11.12
N TYR A 274 24.43 -41.72 10.26
CA TYR A 274 25.42 -42.34 9.37
C TYR A 274 26.80 -42.50 10.02
N VAL A 275 27.09 -41.79 11.12
CA VAL A 275 28.37 -41.84 11.82
C VAL A 275 28.79 -43.28 12.17
N PRO A 276 27.95 -44.17 12.74
CA PRO A 276 28.36 -45.53 13.07
C PRO A 276 28.79 -46.35 11.85
N GLU A 277 28.01 -46.32 10.77
CA GLU A 277 28.31 -47.07 9.54
C GLU A 277 29.61 -46.58 8.89
N VAL A 278 29.83 -45.27 8.85
CA VAL A 278 31.06 -44.68 8.30
C VAL A 278 32.26 -45.00 9.18
N SER A 279 32.11 -44.97 10.50
CA SER A 279 33.17 -45.32 11.45
C SER A 279 33.62 -46.77 11.29
N ARG A 280 32.67 -47.69 11.14
CA ARG A 280 32.94 -49.11 10.89
C ARG A 280 33.68 -49.32 9.56
N ALA A 281 33.23 -48.69 8.48
CA ALA A 281 33.88 -48.80 7.18
C ALA A 281 35.31 -48.24 7.18
N LEU A 282 35.51 -47.07 7.81
CA LEU A 282 36.83 -46.45 7.94
C LEU A 282 37.76 -47.25 8.85
N SER A 283 37.25 -47.87 9.91
CA SER A 283 38.02 -48.75 10.79
C SER A 283 38.58 -49.94 10.03
N ILE A 284 37.78 -50.57 9.16
CA ILE A 284 38.21 -51.69 8.30
C ILE A 284 39.33 -51.25 7.33
N LEU A 285 39.21 -50.06 6.75
CA LEU A 285 40.17 -49.57 5.75
C LEU A 285 41.49 -49.08 6.35
N THR A 286 41.44 -48.45 7.51
CA THR A 286 42.60 -47.76 8.12
C THR A 286 43.26 -48.56 9.24
N GLY A 287 42.59 -49.57 9.79
CA GLY A 287 43.07 -50.33 10.95
C GLY A 287 42.97 -49.60 12.29
N ILE A 288 42.43 -48.37 12.30
CA ILE A 288 42.20 -47.57 13.52
C ILE A 288 40.91 -48.05 14.21
N SER A 289 40.84 -47.91 15.54
CA SER A 289 39.67 -48.36 16.31
C SER A 289 38.40 -47.59 15.94
N GLU A 290 37.27 -48.29 15.87
CA GLU A 290 35.96 -47.69 15.52
C GLU A 290 35.56 -46.56 16.49
N GLY A 291 35.95 -46.69 17.77
CA GLY A 291 35.69 -45.69 18.80
C GLY A 291 36.39 -44.36 18.55
N GLU A 292 37.69 -44.39 18.19
CA GLU A 292 38.48 -43.18 17.92
C GLU A 292 37.97 -42.44 16.67
N ILE A 293 37.61 -43.19 15.61
CA ILE A 293 37.06 -42.60 14.38
C ILE A 293 35.70 -41.96 14.65
N LYS A 294 34.87 -42.59 15.47
CA LYS A 294 33.56 -42.07 15.83
C LYS A 294 33.68 -40.74 16.58
N GLU A 295 34.58 -40.63 17.56
CA GLU A 295 34.81 -39.38 18.28
C GLU A 295 35.32 -38.28 17.34
N MET A 296 36.28 -38.59 16.47
CA MET A 296 36.77 -37.62 15.47
C MET A 296 35.65 -37.10 14.56
N LEU A 297 34.77 -37.98 14.07
CA LEU A 297 33.65 -37.59 13.21
C LEU A 297 32.62 -36.74 13.96
N VAL A 298 32.34 -37.03 15.24
CA VAL A 298 31.46 -36.22 16.07
C VAL A 298 32.05 -34.82 16.28
N THR A 299 33.34 -34.71 16.62
CA THR A 299 34.00 -33.40 16.77
C THR A 299 34.00 -32.58 15.47
N ILE A 300 34.15 -33.23 14.31
CA ILE A 300 34.06 -32.56 13.00
C ILE A 300 32.64 -32.04 12.75
N ILE A 301 31.63 -32.82 13.09
CA ILE A 301 30.22 -32.42 12.99
C ILE A 301 29.98 -31.20 13.87
N GLU A 302 30.37 -31.25 15.14
CA GLU A 302 30.18 -30.16 16.11
C GLU A 302 30.83 -28.84 15.64
N LYS A 303 32.12 -28.86 15.30
CA LYS A 303 32.84 -27.67 14.78
C LYS A 303 32.17 -27.07 13.54
N LYS A 304 31.63 -27.92 12.66
CA LYS A 304 30.96 -27.47 11.43
C LYS A 304 29.59 -26.86 11.71
N PHE A 305 28.88 -27.28 12.73
CA PHE A 305 27.59 -26.70 13.09
C PHE A 305 27.75 -25.44 13.95
N GLU A 306 28.74 -25.36 14.85
CA GLU A 306 29.08 -24.15 15.61
C GLU A 306 29.43 -22.97 14.69
N SER A 307 30.34 -23.17 13.72
CA SER A 307 30.70 -22.13 12.75
C SER A 307 29.53 -21.63 11.88
N ILE A 308 28.52 -22.48 11.65
CA ILE A 308 27.31 -22.12 10.90
C ILE A 308 26.33 -21.31 11.77
N GLU A 309 26.28 -21.60 13.08
CA GLU A 309 25.47 -20.86 14.04
C GLU A 309 26.05 -19.46 14.28
N GLU A 310 27.37 -19.32 14.44
CA GLU A 310 28.05 -18.02 14.56
C GLU A 310 27.78 -17.09 13.36
N GLN A 311 27.90 -17.63 12.14
CA GLN A 311 27.60 -16.89 10.90
C GLN A 311 26.10 -16.52 10.77
N ALA A 312 25.20 -17.29 11.38
CA ALA A 312 23.78 -16.97 11.38
C ALA A 312 23.45 -15.81 12.32
N VAL A 313 24.13 -15.73 13.47
CA VAL A 313 23.96 -14.64 14.46
C VAL A 313 24.51 -13.31 13.92
N GLU A 314 25.69 -13.32 13.28
CA GLU A 314 26.25 -12.10 12.67
C GLU A 314 25.34 -11.54 11.55
N ALA A 315 24.73 -12.43 10.75
CA ALA A 315 23.82 -12.03 9.67
C ALA A 315 22.46 -11.50 10.18
N GLU A 316 21.97 -11.97 11.34
CA GLU A 316 20.77 -11.45 12.00
C GLU A 316 21.03 -10.09 12.68
N SER A 317 22.26 -9.81 13.12
CA SER A 317 22.63 -8.52 13.76
C SER A 317 22.83 -7.35 12.78
N ASN A 318 23.21 -7.64 11.54
CA ASN A 318 23.57 -6.65 10.51
C ASN A 318 22.40 -6.29 9.55
N ALA A 319 21.18 -6.78 9.77
CA ALA A 319 20.07 -6.70 8.82
C ALA A 319 18.71 -6.42 9.46
#